data_AF-A0A3C2AEI9-F1
#
_entry.id   AF-A0A3C2AEI9-F1
#
_cell.length_a   1.000
_cell.length_b   1.000
_cell.length_c   1.000
_cell.angle_alpha   90.00
_cell.angle_beta   90.00
_cell.angle_gamma   90.00
#
_symmetry.space_group_name_H-M   'P 1'
#
loop_
_entity.id
_entity.type
_entity.pdbx_description
1 polymer ?
#
loop_
_entity_poly.entity_id
_entity_poly.type
_entity_poly.pdbx_seq_one_letter_code
_entity_poly.pdbx_strand_id
1 'polypeptide(L)'
;MQELKPYGDLTKLNKCRDLLDTVGRDMLERIGHSYLDLLETSSAIYEVDGSYATALFTSSYCKFLDRTSRNMCATDDDRDALESGKWLCHESCWTDASRTSIETGKPYDLRPCKGGINIYAVPIRAGEKIIGSINFGYGNPPTDEKNIDELTARFKVSRDDLLRVAGEYSPRPDYIIDAAKRHIHLAAELIGEIYVRKKTEEALRQKLDEVERFNKLMIGRELKMEEMRKDINKLKARIEEMESKG
;
A
#
# COMPACT_ATOMS: atom_id res chain seq x y z
N MET A 1 15.02 -28.54 10.22
CA MET A 1 14.19 -27.35 9.97
C MET A 1 12.88 -27.83 9.38
N GLN A 2 11.74 -27.46 9.98
CA GLN A 2 10.43 -27.79 9.43
C GLN A 2 10.31 -27.25 8.01
N GLU A 3 9.86 -28.08 7.06
CA GLU A 3 9.65 -27.64 5.68
C GLU A 3 8.38 -26.79 5.62
N LEU A 4 8.56 -25.48 5.73
CA LEU A 4 7.47 -24.52 5.64
C LEU A 4 7.10 -24.32 4.16
N LYS A 5 5.82 -24.16 3.81
CA LYS A 5 5.43 -23.72 2.45
C LYS A 5 5.56 -22.20 2.32
N PRO A 6 6.09 -21.65 1.22
CA PRO A 6 6.03 -20.22 0.98
C PRO A 6 4.59 -19.83 0.61
N TYR A 7 4.16 -18.62 0.95
CA TYR A 7 2.91 -18.05 0.47
C TYR A 7 3.16 -17.09 -0.71
N GLY A 8 2.10 -16.76 -1.44
CA GLY A 8 2.16 -15.96 -2.65
C GLY A 8 2.34 -14.46 -2.41
N ASP A 9 2.32 -13.71 -3.50
CA ASP A 9 2.36 -12.26 -3.47
C ASP A 9 1.01 -11.68 -3.02
N LEU A 10 0.92 -11.23 -1.77
CA LEU A 10 -0.31 -10.72 -1.17
C LEU A 10 -0.84 -9.44 -1.85
N THR A 11 0.00 -8.71 -2.59
CA THR A 11 -0.44 -7.53 -3.35
C THR A 11 -1.42 -7.88 -4.47
N LYS A 12 -1.43 -9.15 -4.92
CA LYS A 12 -2.41 -9.67 -5.89
C LYS A 12 -3.81 -9.85 -5.29
N LEU A 13 -3.90 -9.89 -3.96
CA LEU A 13 -5.18 -9.99 -3.24
C LEU A 13 -5.74 -8.62 -2.85
N ASN A 14 -5.03 -7.53 -3.16
CA ASN A 14 -5.42 -6.17 -2.81
C ASN A 14 -6.71 -5.77 -3.54
N LYS A 15 -7.78 -5.49 -2.78
CA LYS A 15 -9.11 -5.14 -3.29
C LYS A 15 -9.27 -3.62 -3.50
N CYS A 16 -8.60 -2.80 -2.69
CA CYS A 16 -8.69 -1.34 -2.76
C CYS A 16 -7.97 -0.77 -3.98
N ARG A 17 -6.74 -1.24 -4.24
CA ARG A 17 -5.88 -0.87 -5.37
C ARG A 17 -5.55 0.63 -5.49
N ASP A 18 -5.95 1.47 -4.54
CA ASP A 18 -5.85 2.91 -4.66
C ASP A 18 -4.40 3.39 -4.43
N LEU A 19 -3.82 3.11 -3.26
CA LEU A 19 -2.44 3.47 -2.95
C LEU A 19 -1.45 2.74 -3.86
N LEU A 20 -1.65 1.43 -4.04
CA LEU A 20 -0.77 0.59 -4.84
C LEU A 20 -0.69 1.05 -6.29
N ASP A 21 -1.82 1.32 -6.95
CA ASP A 21 -1.82 1.68 -8.37
C ASP A 21 -1.46 3.14 -8.59
N THR A 22 -1.78 4.00 -7.62
CA THR A 22 -1.36 5.41 -7.68
C THR A 22 0.14 5.53 -7.47
N VAL A 23 0.67 5.10 -6.33
CA VAL A 23 2.09 5.30 -5.99
C VAL A 23 3.01 4.35 -6.76
N GLY A 24 2.58 3.10 -6.93
CA GLY A 24 3.34 2.03 -7.60
C GLY A 24 4.18 1.22 -6.62
N ARG A 25 4.19 -0.09 -6.82
CA ARG A 25 4.91 -1.06 -5.97
C ARG A 25 6.38 -0.71 -5.77
N ASP A 26 7.13 -0.51 -6.85
CA ASP A 26 8.58 -0.26 -6.78
C ASP A 26 8.92 0.98 -5.93
N MET A 27 8.07 2.02 -5.99
CA MET A 27 8.26 3.22 -5.19
C MET A 27 7.96 2.96 -3.70
N LEU A 28 6.87 2.24 -3.42
CA LEU A 28 6.51 1.83 -2.06
C LEU A 28 7.60 0.98 -1.41
N GLU A 29 8.17 0.02 -2.16
CA GLU A 29 9.28 -0.82 -1.69
C GLU A 29 10.54 0.02 -1.42
N ARG A 30 10.93 0.90 -2.35
CA ARG A 30 12.09 1.80 -2.15
C ARG A 30 11.93 2.70 -0.92
N ILE A 31 10.74 3.25 -0.71
CA ILE A 31 10.46 4.08 0.46
C ILE A 31 10.51 3.24 1.74
N GLY A 32 9.91 2.05 1.75
CA GLY A 32 9.98 1.13 2.89
C GLY A 32 11.41 0.73 3.26
N HIS A 33 12.26 0.47 2.27
CA HIS A 33 13.68 0.14 2.47
C HIS A 33 14.47 1.29 3.11
N SER A 34 14.10 2.55 2.87
CA SER A 34 14.86 3.72 3.35
C SER A 34 15.05 3.79 4.87
N TYR A 35 14.15 3.19 5.65
CA TYR A 35 14.31 3.03 7.11
C TYR A 35 14.50 1.57 7.53
N LEU A 36 13.99 0.61 6.75
CA LEU A 36 14.05 -0.81 7.12
C LEU A 36 15.48 -1.34 7.11
N ASP A 37 16.32 -0.82 6.21
CA ASP A 37 17.73 -1.24 6.11
C ASP A 37 18.54 -0.87 7.36
N LEU A 38 18.08 0.10 8.17
CA LEU A 38 18.69 0.42 9.47
C LEU A 38 18.36 -0.61 10.55
N LEU A 39 17.21 -1.28 10.42
CA LEU A 39 16.68 -2.20 11.43
C LEU A 39 16.97 -3.66 11.06
N GLU A 40 16.96 -3.99 9.77
CA GLU A 40 17.00 -5.35 9.23
C GLU A 40 15.88 -6.24 9.80
N THR A 41 14.66 -5.71 9.89
CA THR A 41 13.47 -6.37 10.46
C THR A 41 12.41 -6.76 9.42
N SER A 42 11.19 -6.25 9.55
CA SER A 42 10.08 -6.42 8.62
C SER A 42 9.27 -5.14 8.58
N SER A 43 8.59 -4.91 7.47
CA SER A 43 7.72 -3.75 7.25
C SER A 43 6.55 -4.16 6.38
N ALA A 44 5.41 -3.51 6.57
CA ALA A 44 4.26 -3.64 5.69
C ALA A 44 3.64 -2.27 5.41
N ILE A 45 3.12 -2.12 4.19
CA ILE A 45 2.32 -0.97 3.79
C ILE A 45 0.94 -1.49 3.42
N TYR A 46 -0.08 -0.96 4.09
CA TYR A 46 -1.47 -1.32 3.90
C TYR A 46 -2.25 -0.17 3.28
N GLU A 47 -3.19 -0.52 2.42
CA GLU A 47 -4.33 0.32 2.06
C GLU A 47 -5.22 0.55 3.29
N VAL A 48 -6.11 1.54 3.23
CA VAL A 48 -7.05 1.86 4.31
C VAL A 48 -7.98 0.69 4.66
N ASP A 49 -8.27 -0.21 3.70
CA ASP A 49 -9.14 -1.38 3.89
C ASP A 49 -8.41 -2.62 4.45
N GLY A 50 -7.09 -2.55 4.64
CA GLY A 50 -6.26 -3.67 5.09
C GLY A 50 -5.64 -4.51 4.01
N SER A 51 -5.90 -4.20 2.74
CA SER A 51 -5.20 -4.81 1.63
C SER A 51 -3.71 -4.47 1.66
N TYR A 52 -2.86 -5.46 1.36
CA TYR A 52 -1.42 -5.22 1.24
C TYR A 52 -1.11 -4.40 -0.01
N ALA A 53 -0.49 -3.24 0.17
CA ALA A 53 0.16 -2.49 -0.90
C ALA A 53 1.60 -3.01 -1.13
N THR A 54 2.32 -3.33 -0.06
CA THR A 54 3.56 -4.12 -0.12
C THR A 54 3.90 -4.75 1.24
N ALA A 55 4.73 -5.79 1.23
CA ALA A 55 5.31 -6.42 2.42
C ALA A 55 6.81 -6.64 2.20
N LEU A 56 7.62 -6.25 3.19
CA LEU A 56 9.08 -6.28 3.15
C LEU A 56 9.61 -7.08 4.34
N PHE A 57 10.52 -8.02 4.09
CA PHE A 57 11.14 -8.83 5.13
C PHE A 57 12.65 -8.89 4.91
N THR A 58 13.41 -8.40 5.89
CA THR A 58 14.88 -8.52 5.95
C THR A 58 15.33 -9.47 7.06
N SER A 59 14.58 -9.57 8.16
CA SER A 59 14.84 -10.48 9.28
C SER A 59 14.45 -11.93 9.00
N SER A 60 15.36 -12.87 9.28
CA SER A 60 15.08 -14.31 9.29
C SER A 60 14.06 -14.70 10.37
N TYR A 61 14.08 -14.04 11.52
CA TYR A 61 13.15 -14.26 12.63
C TYR A 61 11.70 -13.94 12.24
N CYS A 62 11.44 -12.72 11.75
CA CYS A 62 10.09 -12.31 11.32
C CYS A 62 9.60 -13.19 10.16
N LYS A 63 10.47 -13.49 9.20
CA LYS A 63 10.13 -14.37 8.06
C LYS A 63 9.78 -15.79 8.51
N PHE A 64 10.48 -16.33 9.50
CA PHE A 64 10.22 -17.66 10.05
C PHE A 64 8.88 -17.72 10.78
N LEU A 65 8.62 -16.79 11.70
CA LEU A 65 7.37 -16.76 12.47
C LEU A 65 6.15 -16.44 11.59
N ASP A 66 6.31 -15.53 10.64
CA ASP A 66 5.26 -15.18 9.70
C ASP A 66 4.82 -16.39 8.88
N ARG A 67 5.78 -17.07 8.26
CA ARG A 67 5.53 -18.29 7.47
C ARG A 67 4.97 -19.44 8.32
N THR A 68 5.44 -19.58 9.56
CA THR A 68 4.91 -20.56 10.51
C THR A 68 3.45 -20.29 10.81
N SER A 69 3.12 -19.05 11.21
CA SER A 69 1.75 -18.68 11.55
C SER A 69 0.81 -18.74 10.35
N ARG A 70 1.28 -18.44 9.14
CA ARG A 70 0.55 -18.73 7.90
C ARG A 70 0.22 -20.22 7.80
N ASN A 71 1.21 -21.11 7.94
CA ASN A 71 0.98 -22.56 7.78
C ASN A 71 0.00 -23.12 8.83
N MET A 72 -0.15 -22.46 9.98
CA MET A 72 -1.15 -22.82 10.99
C MET A 72 -2.59 -22.50 10.59
N CYS A 73 -2.83 -21.70 9.54
CA CYS A 73 -4.18 -21.41 9.04
C CYS A 73 -4.87 -22.63 8.41
N ALA A 74 -4.12 -23.68 8.07
CA ALA A 74 -4.63 -24.94 7.53
C ALA A 74 -5.47 -24.79 6.23
N THR A 75 -5.06 -23.86 5.37
CA THR A 75 -5.60 -23.65 4.02
C THR A 75 -4.44 -23.44 3.05
N ASP A 76 -4.61 -23.75 1.76
CA ASP A 76 -3.63 -23.41 0.73
C ASP A 76 -3.94 -22.03 0.07
N ASP A 77 -5.12 -21.44 0.30
CA ASP A 77 -5.48 -20.10 -0.18
C ASP A 77 -5.05 -19.01 0.81
N ASP A 78 -4.24 -18.07 0.35
CA ASP A 78 -3.76 -16.94 1.17
C ASP A 78 -4.87 -15.96 1.53
N ARG A 79 -5.94 -15.85 0.74
CA ARG A 79 -7.12 -15.04 1.10
C ARG A 79 -7.82 -15.63 2.32
N ASP A 80 -8.08 -16.93 2.29
CA ASP A 80 -8.69 -17.62 3.43
C ASP A 80 -7.78 -17.52 4.66
N ALA A 81 -6.46 -17.60 4.48
CA ALA A 81 -5.50 -17.46 5.57
C ALA A 81 -5.57 -16.06 6.22
N LEU A 82 -5.61 -15.00 5.41
CA LEU A 82 -5.76 -13.61 5.90
C LEU A 82 -7.08 -13.39 6.64
N GLU A 83 -8.19 -13.92 6.11
CA GLU A 83 -9.53 -13.74 6.70
C GLU A 83 -9.77 -14.67 7.92
N SER A 84 -8.90 -15.67 8.14
CA SER A 84 -9.07 -16.67 9.21
C SER A 84 -8.86 -16.15 10.62
N GLY A 85 -8.16 -15.02 10.81
CA GLY A 85 -7.68 -14.53 12.11
C GLY A 85 -6.62 -15.42 12.79
N LYS A 86 -6.16 -16.49 12.12
CA LYS A 86 -5.17 -17.45 12.66
C LYS A 86 -3.73 -17.11 12.26
N TRP A 87 -3.55 -16.25 11.26
CA TRP A 87 -2.23 -15.79 10.83
C TRP A 87 -1.68 -14.74 11.82
N LEU A 88 -1.10 -15.22 12.92
CA LEU A 88 -0.70 -14.38 14.06
C LEU A 88 0.16 -13.16 13.69
N CYS A 89 1.15 -13.33 12.80
CA CYS A 89 2.00 -12.21 12.38
C CYS A 89 1.22 -11.17 11.55
N HIS A 90 0.35 -11.62 10.63
CA HIS A 90 -0.57 -10.73 9.94
C HIS A 90 -1.45 -9.96 10.94
N GLU A 91 -2.06 -10.65 11.90
CA GLU A 91 -2.92 -9.99 12.90
C GLU A 91 -2.16 -8.94 13.72
N SER A 92 -0.91 -9.19 14.09
CA SER A 92 -0.12 -8.17 14.78
C SER A 92 0.25 -6.97 13.90
N CYS A 93 0.62 -7.21 12.64
CA CYS A 93 0.99 -6.12 11.73
C CYS A 93 -0.23 -5.30 11.29
N TRP A 94 -1.32 -5.97 10.91
CA TRP A 94 -2.53 -5.36 10.40
C TRP A 94 -3.50 -5.00 11.54
N THR A 95 -4.15 -6.00 12.13
CA THR A 95 -5.27 -5.85 13.07
C THR A 95 -4.91 -5.06 14.33
N ASP A 96 -3.76 -5.36 14.94
CA ASP A 96 -3.35 -4.79 16.22
C ASP A 96 -2.57 -3.47 16.07
N ALA A 97 -1.86 -3.26 14.96
CA ALA A 97 -0.97 -2.10 14.79
C ALA A 97 -1.42 -1.13 13.70
N SER A 98 -1.40 -1.55 12.43
CA SER A 98 -1.69 -0.65 11.31
C SER A 98 -3.12 -0.16 11.29
N ARG A 99 -4.10 -1.03 11.55
CA ARG A 99 -5.51 -0.64 11.64
C ARG A 99 -5.74 0.38 12.76
N THR A 100 -5.15 0.16 13.94
CA THR A 100 -5.21 1.13 15.05
C THR A 100 -4.60 2.48 14.68
N SER A 101 -3.50 2.50 13.93
CA SER A 101 -2.90 3.76 13.46
C SER A 101 -3.82 4.53 12.49
N ILE A 102 -4.57 3.81 11.64
CA ILE A 102 -5.56 4.37 10.72
C ILE A 102 -6.76 4.92 11.49
N GLU A 103 -7.36 4.12 12.36
CA GLU A 103 -8.57 4.47 13.11
C GLU A 103 -8.36 5.66 14.04
N THR A 104 -7.20 5.71 14.71
CA THR A 104 -6.85 6.81 15.62
C THR A 104 -6.28 8.03 14.90
N GLY A 105 -5.83 7.85 13.65
CA GLY A 105 -5.09 8.84 12.90
C GLY A 105 -3.76 9.26 13.54
N LYS A 106 -3.22 8.43 14.44
CA LYS A 106 -1.99 8.69 15.18
C LYS A 106 -1.03 7.51 15.05
N PRO A 107 0.28 7.72 15.22
CA PRO A 107 1.21 6.62 15.34
C PRO A 107 0.85 5.70 16.50
N TYR A 108 1.08 4.41 16.32
CA TYR A 108 0.82 3.40 17.34
C TYR A 108 2.05 2.53 17.56
N ASP A 109 2.38 2.29 18.82
CA ASP A 109 3.55 1.52 19.24
C ASP A 109 3.08 0.24 19.97
N LEU A 110 2.93 -0.85 19.22
CA LEU A 110 2.51 -2.15 19.74
C LEU A 110 3.68 -2.86 20.43
N ARG A 111 3.51 -3.15 21.73
CA ARG A 111 4.54 -3.78 22.56
C ARG A 111 3.98 -4.89 23.46
N PRO A 112 4.38 -6.16 23.30
CA PRO A 112 4.97 -6.76 22.10
C PRO A 112 3.89 -7.15 21.08
N CYS A 113 4.30 -7.41 19.84
CA CYS A 113 3.55 -8.18 18.87
C CYS A 113 3.47 -9.65 19.31
N LYS A 114 2.63 -10.44 18.62
CA LYS A 114 2.46 -11.87 18.93
C LYS A 114 3.74 -12.68 18.78
N GLY A 115 4.72 -12.20 18.00
CA GLY A 115 6.05 -12.80 17.84
C GLY A 115 7.11 -12.36 18.86
N GLY A 116 6.77 -11.53 19.85
CA GLY A 116 7.66 -11.16 20.95
C GLY A 116 8.58 -9.96 20.71
N ILE A 117 8.56 -9.36 19.51
CA ILE A 117 9.19 -8.05 19.24
C ILE A 117 8.14 -6.94 19.27
N ASN A 118 8.48 -5.69 18.97
CA ASN A 118 7.55 -4.57 18.91
C ASN A 118 7.20 -4.19 17.46
N ILE A 119 6.10 -3.47 17.24
CA ILE A 119 5.73 -2.91 15.94
C ILE A 119 5.39 -1.44 16.10
N TYR A 120 5.99 -0.58 15.27
CA TYR A 120 5.64 0.83 15.19
C TYR A 120 4.92 1.11 13.88
N ALA A 121 3.69 1.63 13.95
CA ALA A 121 2.85 1.93 12.80
C ALA A 121 2.52 3.43 12.73
N VAL A 122 2.49 3.97 11.51
CA VAL A 122 2.19 5.37 11.21
C VAL A 122 1.12 5.44 10.12
N PRO A 123 0.08 6.28 10.26
CA PRO A 123 -0.91 6.47 9.21
C PRO A 123 -0.32 7.24 8.02
N ILE A 124 -0.67 6.84 6.81
CA ILE A 124 -0.33 7.55 5.57
C ILE A 124 -1.47 8.52 5.26
N ARG A 125 -1.14 9.81 5.11
CA ARG A 125 -2.11 10.89 4.87
C ARG A 125 -1.93 11.51 3.49
N ALA A 126 -3.04 11.70 2.79
CA ALA A 126 -3.14 12.53 1.59
C ALA A 126 -4.00 13.76 1.93
N GLY A 127 -3.35 14.86 2.31
CA GLY A 127 -4.03 15.98 2.96
C GLY A 127 -4.70 15.53 4.27
N GLU A 128 -6.00 15.79 4.41
CA GLU A 128 -6.75 15.41 5.61
C GLU A 128 -7.18 13.92 5.63
N LYS A 129 -7.14 13.24 4.46
CA LYS A 129 -7.61 11.85 4.31
C LYS A 129 -6.49 10.87 4.67
N ILE A 130 -6.80 9.87 5.50
CA ILE A 130 -5.92 8.70 5.69
C ILE A 130 -6.18 7.73 4.54
N ILE A 131 -5.11 7.33 3.84
CA ILE A 131 -5.17 6.42 2.69
C ILE A 131 -4.54 5.06 2.97
N GLY A 132 -3.91 4.89 4.13
CA GLY A 132 -3.25 3.64 4.49
C GLY A 132 -2.44 3.74 5.77
N SER A 133 -1.60 2.73 6.01
CA SER A 133 -0.65 2.68 7.11
C SER A 133 0.66 2.05 6.64
N ILE A 134 1.77 2.54 7.19
CA ILE A 134 3.10 1.95 7.05
C ILE A 134 3.60 1.56 8.44
N ASN A 135 4.25 0.42 8.57
CA ASN A 135 4.79 -0.03 9.85
C ASN A 135 6.16 -0.68 9.73
N PHE A 136 6.82 -0.91 10.86
CA PHE A 136 7.96 -1.82 10.96
C PHE A 136 8.02 -2.56 12.29
N GLY A 137 8.63 -3.74 12.27
CA GLY A 137 9.02 -4.48 13.47
C GLY A 137 10.34 -3.95 14.06
N TYR A 138 10.48 -3.93 15.38
CA TYR A 138 11.74 -3.53 16.04
C TYR A 138 11.89 -4.15 17.44
N GLY A 139 13.08 -4.00 18.02
CA GLY A 139 13.44 -4.67 19.27
C GLY A 139 14.09 -6.02 19.02
N ASN A 140 14.42 -6.73 20.10
CA ASN A 140 15.12 -8.00 20.01
C ASN A 140 14.13 -9.16 20.20
N PRO A 141 14.28 -10.26 19.45
CA PRO A 141 13.64 -11.52 19.79
C PRO A 141 13.91 -11.89 21.26
N PRO A 142 12.92 -12.40 21.99
CA PRO A 142 13.14 -12.85 23.35
C PRO A 142 14.07 -14.07 23.37
N THR A 143 14.93 -14.13 24.39
CA THR A 143 15.88 -15.23 24.60
C THR A 143 15.75 -15.88 25.97
N ASP A 144 14.91 -15.33 26.84
CA ASP A 144 14.64 -15.93 28.14
C ASP A 144 13.72 -17.15 28.03
N GLU A 145 13.93 -18.09 28.94
CA GLU A 145 13.29 -19.41 28.92
C GLU A 145 11.76 -19.34 28.86
N LYS A 146 11.18 -18.45 29.66
CA LYS A 146 9.72 -18.28 29.77
C LYS A 146 9.12 -17.80 28.45
N ASN A 147 9.66 -16.72 27.87
CA ASN A 147 9.12 -16.20 26.60
C ASN A 147 9.32 -17.18 25.44
N ILE A 148 10.43 -17.92 25.43
CA ILE A 148 10.66 -18.97 24.44
C ILE A 148 9.62 -20.09 24.56
N ASP A 149 9.28 -20.53 25.77
CA ASP A 149 8.23 -21.55 25.96
C ASP A 149 6.85 -21.06 25.53
N GLU A 150 6.52 -19.80 25.84
CA GLU A 150 5.26 -19.21 25.41
C GLU A 150 5.18 -19.10 23.88
N LEU A 151 6.27 -18.71 23.21
CA LEU A 151 6.33 -18.59 21.75
C LEU A 151 6.31 -19.96 21.05
N THR A 152 7.06 -20.95 21.56
CA THR A 152 7.07 -22.30 20.97
C THR A 152 5.69 -22.94 21.07
N ALA A 153 4.99 -22.78 22.19
CA ALA A 153 3.61 -23.24 22.35
C ALA A 153 2.65 -22.49 21.40
N ARG A 154 2.79 -21.16 21.31
CA ARG A 154 1.91 -20.30 20.48
C ARG A 154 2.06 -20.59 18.99
N PHE A 155 3.29 -20.67 18.49
CA PHE A 155 3.60 -20.87 17.08
C PHE A 155 3.74 -22.35 16.69
N LYS A 156 3.68 -23.26 17.67
CA LYS A 156 3.85 -24.71 17.47
C LYS A 156 5.18 -25.06 16.77
N VAL A 157 6.25 -24.39 17.18
CA VAL A 157 7.62 -24.57 16.64
C VAL A 157 8.53 -25.22 17.66
N SER A 158 9.61 -25.83 17.18
CA SER A 158 10.65 -26.34 18.07
C SER A 158 11.39 -25.19 18.75
N ARG A 159 11.79 -25.41 20.02
CA ARG A 159 12.63 -24.48 20.78
C ARG A 159 13.95 -24.20 20.06
N ASP A 160 14.57 -25.24 19.49
CA ASP A 160 15.84 -25.13 18.78
C ASP A 160 15.75 -24.26 17.52
N ASP A 161 14.70 -24.45 16.70
CA ASP A 161 14.52 -23.61 15.50
C ASP A 161 14.30 -22.15 15.89
N LEU A 162 13.50 -21.87 16.93
CA LEU A 162 13.21 -20.52 17.40
C LEU A 162 14.46 -19.81 17.96
N LEU A 163 15.22 -20.49 18.83
CA LEU A 163 16.47 -19.96 19.38
C LEU A 163 17.52 -19.71 18.30
N ARG A 164 17.61 -20.58 17.30
CA ARG A 164 18.51 -20.40 16.17
C ARG A 164 18.19 -19.12 15.38
N VAL A 165 16.94 -18.93 14.96
CA VAL A 165 16.57 -17.70 14.20
C VAL A 165 16.60 -16.44 15.07
N ALA A 166 16.38 -16.56 16.39
CA ALA A 166 16.55 -15.45 17.32
C ALA A 166 18.03 -15.06 17.46
N GLY A 167 18.95 -16.04 17.49
CA GLY A 167 20.39 -15.81 17.61
C GLY A 167 21.05 -15.22 16.36
N GLU A 168 20.43 -15.37 15.19
CA GLU A 168 20.86 -14.70 13.94
C GLU A 168 20.56 -13.19 13.96
N TYR A 169 19.68 -12.73 14.85
CA TYR A 169 19.26 -11.33 14.92
C TYR A 169 20.31 -10.46 15.61
N SER A 170 20.74 -9.40 14.93
CA SER A 170 21.68 -8.43 15.49
C SER A 170 20.94 -7.32 16.23
N PRO A 171 21.18 -7.11 17.54
CA PRO A 171 20.54 -6.04 18.28
C PRO A 171 20.80 -4.65 17.68
N ARG A 172 19.80 -3.78 17.78
CA ARG A 172 19.91 -2.37 17.37
C ARG A 172 19.95 -1.48 18.60
N PRO A 173 20.92 -0.54 18.68
CA PRO A 173 20.90 0.49 19.71
C PRO A 173 19.63 1.33 19.64
N ASP A 174 19.15 1.80 20.79
CA ASP A 174 17.91 2.59 20.88
C ASP A 174 17.90 3.83 19.98
N TYR A 175 19.05 4.49 19.81
CA TYR A 175 19.15 5.67 18.94
C TYR A 175 18.90 5.35 17.45
N ILE A 176 19.21 4.13 17.00
CA ILE A 176 18.88 3.65 15.63
C ILE A 176 17.38 3.41 15.52
N ILE A 177 16.77 2.80 16.54
CA ILE A 177 15.33 2.58 16.59
C ILE A 177 14.58 3.92 16.55
N ASP A 178 15.03 4.90 17.34
CA ASP A 178 14.44 6.24 17.36
C ASP A 178 14.64 6.98 16.03
N ALA A 179 15.79 6.79 15.37
CA ALA A 179 16.01 7.30 14.02
C ALA A 179 15.03 6.67 13.03
N ALA A 180 14.89 5.34 13.02
CA ALA A 180 13.93 4.65 12.16
C ALA A 180 12.48 5.10 12.43
N LYS A 181 12.10 5.30 13.71
CA LYS A 181 10.81 5.87 14.09
C LYS A 181 10.60 7.25 13.49
N ARG A 182 11.59 8.15 13.51
CA ARG A 182 11.48 9.46 12.83
C ARG A 182 11.42 9.32 11.32
N HIS A 183 12.20 8.42 10.72
CA HIS A 183 12.25 8.21 9.28
C HIS A 183 10.93 7.66 8.71
N ILE A 184 10.24 6.75 9.40
CA ILE A 184 8.96 6.23 8.92
C ILE A 184 7.87 7.32 8.84
N HIS A 185 7.92 8.36 9.68
CA HIS A 185 7.01 9.50 9.55
C HIS A 185 7.24 10.24 8.23
N LEU A 186 8.49 10.58 7.93
CA LEU A 186 8.86 11.21 6.66
C LEU A 186 8.51 10.32 5.46
N ALA A 187 8.67 9.00 5.60
CA ALA A 187 8.27 8.04 4.58
C ALA A 187 6.75 8.05 4.35
N ALA A 188 5.94 8.06 5.42
CA ALA A 188 4.49 8.14 5.34
C ALA A 188 4.02 9.45 4.67
N GLU A 189 4.63 10.58 5.04
CA GLU A 189 4.38 11.88 4.40
C GLU A 189 4.74 11.87 2.92
N LEU A 190 5.92 11.36 2.57
CA LEU A 190 6.37 11.28 1.18
C LEU A 190 5.44 10.42 0.32
N ILE A 191 4.98 9.28 0.83
CA ILE A 191 3.99 8.43 0.15
C ILE A 191 2.70 9.23 -0.11
N GLY A 192 2.23 9.95 0.91
CA GLY A 192 1.07 10.84 0.82
C GLY A 192 1.20 11.90 -0.25
N GLU A 193 2.33 12.61 -0.29
CA GLU A 193 2.61 13.66 -1.28
C GLU A 193 2.70 13.10 -2.71
N ILE A 194 3.35 11.94 -2.89
CA ILE A 194 3.40 11.27 -4.20
C ILE A 194 2.00 10.86 -4.65
N TYR A 195 1.19 10.33 -3.73
CA TYR A 195 -0.19 9.96 -4.00
C TYR A 195 -1.00 11.17 -4.47
N VAL A 196 -0.98 12.28 -3.72
CA VAL A 196 -1.71 13.52 -4.05
C VAL A 196 -1.26 14.03 -5.42
N ARG A 197 0.05 14.17 -5.63
CA ARG A 197 0.61 14.67 -6.88
C ARG A 197 0.11 13.86 -8.08
N LYS A 198 0.19 12.52 -8.02
CA LYS A 198 -0.24 11.66 -9.11
C LYS A 198 -1.74 11.71 -9.38
N LYS A 199 -2.59 11.75 -8.34
CA LYS A 199 -4.04 11.93 -8.50
C LYS A 199 -4.37 13.29 -9.15
N THR A 200 -3.68 14.35 -8.74
CA THR A 200 -3.88 15.69 -9.32
C THR A 200 -3.42 15.73 -10.79
N GLU A 201 -2.28 15.12 -11.12
CA GLU A 201 -1.80 14.99 -12.50
C GLU A 201 -2.79 14.23 -13.39
N GLU A 202 -3.36 13.12 -12.89
CA GLU A 202 -4.37 12.35 -13.60
C GLU A 202 -5.67 13.15 -13.83
N ALA A 203 -6.18 13.81 -12.79
CA ALA A 203 -7.38 14.65 -12.89
C ALA A 203 -7.19 15.81 -13.87
N LEU A 204 -6.02 16.45 -13.86
CA LEU A 204 -5.68 17.52 -14.81
C LEU A 204 -5.65 16.99 -16.24
N ARG A 205 -5.02 15.83 -16.46
CA ARG A 205 -4.98 15.20 -17.79
C ARG A 205 -6.37 14.88 -18.32
N GLN A 206 -7.25 14.33 -17.49
CA GLN A 206 -8.65 14.07 -17.88
C GLN A 206 -9.39 15.36 -18.27
N LYS A 207 -9.17 16.46 -17.55
CA LYS A 207 -9.78 17.76 -17.88
C LYS A 207 -9.23 18.36 -19.16
N LEU A 208 -7.95 18.23 -19.43
CA LEU A 208 -7.35 18.66 -20.69
C LEU A 208 -7.94 17.86 -21.87
N ASP A 209 -8.05 16.54 -21.75
CA ASP A 209 -8.65 15.68 -22.78
C ASP A 209 -10.13 16.04 -23.04
N GLU A 210 -10.89 16.39 -22.00
CA GLU A 210 -12.28 16.84 -22.11
C GLU A 210 -12.38 18.17 -22.88
N VAL A 211 -11.53 19.13 -22.55
CA VAL A 211 -11.46 20.44 -23.24
C VAL A 211 -11.04 20.25 -24.71
N GLU A 212 -10.07 19.39 -25.00
CA GLU A 212 -9.65 19.12 -26.38
C GLU A 212 -10.77 18.50 -27.22
N ARG A 213 -11.53 17.55 -26.66
CA ARG A 213 -12.69 16.94 -27.33
C ARG A 213 -13.76 17.97 -27.61
N PHE A 214 -14.08 18.82 -26.63
CA PHE A 214 -15.05 19.89 -26.81
C PHE A 214 -14.61 20.89 -27.90
N ASN A 215 -13.34 21.30 -27.87
CA ASN A 215 -12.79 22.23 -28.85
C ASN A 215 -12.87 21.65 -30.28
N LYS A 216 -12.48 20.38 -30.48
CA LYS A 216 -12.62 19.70 -31.79
C LYS A 216 -14.07 19.68 -32.29
N LEU A 217 -15.03 19.43 -31.40
CA LEU A 217 -16.45 19.46 -31.74
C LEU A 217 -16.94 20.86 -32.12
N MET A 218 -16.49 21.91 -31.42
CA MET A 218 -16.86 23.29 -31.70
C MET A 218 -16.32 23.78 -33.03
N ILE A 219 -15.03 23.54 -33.32
CA ILE A 219 -14.43 23.87 -34.62
C ILE A 219 -15.16 23.15 -35.75
N GLY A 220 -15.47 21.85 -35.59
CA GLY A 220 -16.23 21.09 -36.57
C GLY A 220 -17.64 21.66 -36.82
N ARG A 221 -18.31 22.15 -35.77
CA ARG A 221 -19.60 22.83 -35.89
C ARG A 221 -19.47 24.15 -36.64
N GLU A 222 -18.47 24.97 -36.34
CA GLU A 222 -18.24 26.24 -37.02
C GLU A 222 -17.97 26.06 -38.51
N LEU A 223 -17.12 25.10 -38.88
CA LEU A 223 -16.85 24.75 -40.28
C LEU A 223 -18.13 24.35 -41.01
N LYS A 224 -18.96 23.49 -40.41
CA LYS A 224 -20.24 23.06 -40.99
C LYS A 224 -21.25 24.23 -41.10
N MET A 225 -21.26 25.13 -40.12
CA MET A 225 -22.08 26.34 -40.19
C MET A 225 -21.64 27.27 -41.32
N GLU A 226 -20.33 27.37 -41.56
CA GLU A 226 -19.80 28.17 -42.67
C GLU A 226 -20.17 27.56 -44.03
N GLU A 227 -20.07 26.24 -44.18
CA GLU A 227 -20.54 25.52 -45.38
C GLU A 227 -22.05 25.75 -45.61
N MET A 228 -22.88 25.53 -44.58
CA MET A 228 -24.33 25.76 -44.68
C MET A 228 -24.67 27.20 -45.06
N ARG A 229 -23.93 28.21 -44.54
CA ARG A 229 -24.12 29.61 -44.93
C ARG A 229 -23.83 29.84 -46.41
N LYS A 230 -22.76 29.23 -46.95
CA LYS A 230 -22.42 29.31 -48.38
C LYS A 230 -23.52 28.68 -49.24
N ASP A 231 -24.06 27.53 -48.83
CA ASP A 231 -25.15 26.86 -49.54
C ASP A 231 -26.46 27.66 -49.51
N ILE A 232 -26.82 28.23 -48.36
CA ILE A 232 -28.00 29.11 -48.23
C ILE A 232 -27.87 30.32 -49.18
N ASN A 233 -26.71 30.96 -49.25
CA ASN A 233 -26.50 32.11 -50.13
C ASN A 233 -26.62 31.73 -51.62
N LYS A 234 -26.08 30.57 -52.02
CA LYS A 234 -26.26 30.05 -53.38
C LYS A 234 -27.72 29.77 -53.71
N LEU A 235 -28.45 29.17 -52.78
CA LEU A 235 -29.88 28.88 -52.96
C LEU A 235 -30.70 30.17 -53.10
N LYS A 236 -30.42 31.19 -52.27
CA LYS A 236 -31.06 32.50 -52.37
C LYS A 236 -30.86 33.15 -53.74
N ALA A 237 -29.62 33.18 -54.24
CA ALA A 237 -29.33 33.73 -55.57
C ALA A 237 -30.10 33.02 -56.70
N ARG A 238 -30.25 31.69 -56.62
CA ARG A 238 -31.04 30.91 -57.60
C ARG A 238 -32.54 31.21 -57.53
N ILE A 239 -33.08 31.46 -56.34
CA ILE A 239 -34.48 31.84 -56.15
C ILE A 239 -34.72 33.22 -56.77
N GLU A 240 -33.85 34.20 -56.51
CA GLU A 240 -33.94 35.54 -57.10
C GLU A 240 -33.85 35.51 -58.64
N GLU A 241 -33.01 34.64 -59.21
CA GLU A 241 -32.94 34.42 -60.67
C GLU A 241 -34.22 33.80 -61.25
N MET A 242 -34.91 32.95 -60.49
CA MET A 242 -36.19 32.36 -60.92
C MET A 242 -37.33 33.37 -60.83
N GLU A 243 -37.39 34.15 -59.75
CA GLU A 243 -38.41 35.18 -59.53
C GLU A 243 -38.28 36.36 -60.51
N SER A 244 -37.08 36.65 -61.00
CA SER A 244 -36.85 37.70 -62.02
C SER A 244 -37.15 37.25 -63.46
N LYS A 245 -37.35 35.94 -63.68
CA LYS A 245 -37.66 35.35 -65.01
C LYS A 245 -39.11 34.88 -65.14
N GLY A 246 -39.92 34.97 -64.08
CA GLY A 246 -41.36 34.70 -64.07
C GLY A 246 -42.17 35.97 -64.06
#